data_AF-A0A9P6KZY0-F1
#
_entry.id   AF-A0A9P6KZY0-F1
#
_cell.length_a   1.000
_cell.length_b   1.000
_cell.length_c   1.000
_cell.angle_alpha   90.00
_cell.angle_beta   90.00
_cell.angle_gamma   90.00
#
_symmetry.space_group_name_H-M   'P 1'
#
loop_
_entity.id
_entity.type
_entity.pdbx_description
1 polymer ?
#
loop_
_entity_poly.entity_id
_entity_poly.type
_entity_poly.pdbx_seq_one_letter_code
_entity_poly.pdbx_strand_id
1 'polypeptide(L)'
;MLTLKESGVIVISIGFSFFLFGFILFFDRAIMIGGNLLILIGITILARARIFDIFQPSKLQGACLLLMGVVLLFYRFAVLGFLLEASGLFLIFKDNIPTLRSIIRGMLFGRVLRKTK
;
A
#
# COMPACT_ATOMS: atom_id res chain seq x y z
N MET A 1 -15.12 -12.42 14.00
CA MET A 1 -15.37 -11.17 13.26
C MET A 1 -14.04 -10.46 13.10
N LEU A 2 -13.52 -10.34 11.87
CA LEU A 2 -12.30 -9.57 11.59
C LEU A 2 -12.59 -8.09 11.87
N THR A 3 -11.72 -7.42 12.62
CA THR A 3 -11.85 -5.97 12.80
C THR A 3 -11.42 -5.27 11.50
N LEU A 4 -12.04 -4.13 11.17
CA LEU A 4 -11.75 -3.37 9.95
C LEU A 4 -10.24 -3.10 9.75
N LYS A 5 -9.51 -2.92 10.85
CA LYS A 5 -8.06 -2.72 10.84
C LYS A 5 -7.28 -3.96 10.40
N GLU A 6 -7.71 -5.15 10.82
CA GLU A 6 -7.09 -6.42 10.41
C GLU A 6 -7.32 -6.69 8.93
N SER A 7 -8.53 -6.42 8.43
CA SER A 7 -8.83 -6.49 7.00
C SER A 7 -7.96 -5.55 6.18
N GLY A 8 -7.71 -4.33 6.67
CA GLY A 8 -6.79 -3.38 6.01
C GLY A 8 -5.37 -3.93 5.88
N VAL A 9 -4.82 -4.54 6.94
CA VAL A 9 -3.47 -5.14 6.90
C VAL A 9 -3.41 -6.29 5.89
N ILE A 10 -4.45 -7.14 5.84
CA ILE A 10 -4.51 -8.25 4.88
C ILE A 10 -4.50 -7.73 3.44
N VAL A 11 -5.32 -6.70 3.15
CA VAL A 11 -5.39 -6.10 1.81
C VAL A 11 -4.06 -5.47 1.39
N ILE A 12 -3.37 -4.77 2.31
CA ILE A 12 -2.03 -4.21 2.06
C ILE A 12 -1.03 -5.32 1.73
N SER A 13 -1.02 -6.41 2.51
CA SER A 13 -0.11 -7.54 2.28
C SER A 13 -0.38 -8.22 0.94
N ILE A 14 -1.65 -8.38 0.56
CA ILE A 14 -2.04 -8.95 -0.74
C ILE A 14 -1.59 -8.03 -1.89
N GLY A 15 -1.82 -6.72 -1.77
CA GLY A 15 -1.38 -5.76 -2.78
C GLY A 15 0.14 -5.74 -2.95
N PHE A 16 0.90 -5.86 -1.86
CA PHE A 16 2.36 -5.97 -1.91
C PHE A 16 2.84 -7.25 -2.61
N SER A 17 2.18 -8.39 -2.34
CA SER A 17 2.45 -9.63 -3.07
C SER A 17 2.18 -9.48 -4.56
N PHE A 18 1.09 -8.83 -4.97
CA PHE A 18 0.79 -8.57 -6.39
C PHE A 18 1.81 -7.63 -7.03
N PHE A 19 2.26 -6.59 -6.33
CA PHE A 19 3.33 -5.72 -6.81
C PHE A 19 4.63 -6.49 -7.07
N LEU A 20 5.04 -7.36 -6.14
CA LEU A 20 6.20 -8.24 -6.32
C LEU A 20 5.99 -9.26 -7.45
N PHE A 21 4.78 -9.79 -7.60
CA PHE A 21 4.46 -10.73 -8.66
C PHE A 21 4.56 -10.08 -10.04
N GLY A 22 4.05 -8.84 -10.18
CA GLY A 22 4.19 -8.05 -11.40
C GLY A 22 5.65 -7.74 -11.73
N PHE A 23 6.50 -7.51 -10.72
CA PHE A 23 7.95 -7.40 -10.93
C PHE A 23 8.58 -8.70 -11.47
N ILE A 24 8.24 -9.85 -10.88
CA ILE A 24 8.77 -11.17 -11.29
C ILE A 24 8.30 -11.56 -12.70
N LEU A 25 7.08 -11.20 -13.09
CA LEU A 25 6.50 -11.46 -14.41
C LEU A 25 7.03 -10.51 -15.51
N PHE A 26 8.33 -10.20 -15.49
CA PHE A 26 8.98 -9.29 -16.42
C PHE A 26 8.38 -7.87 -16.46
N PHE A 27 8.08 -7.30 -15.29
CA PHE A 27 7.44 -5.98 -15.17
C PHE A 27 6.07 -5.92 -15.84
N ASP A 28 5.21 -6.90 -15.54
CA ASP A 28 3.82 -6.86 -15.98
C ASP A 28 3.12 -5.66 -15.32
N ARG A 29 2.88 -4.65 -16.16
CA ARG A 29 2.32 -3.35 -15.77
C ARG A 29 0.93 -3.49 -15.18
N ALA A 30 0.10 -4.39 -15.71
CA ALA A 30 -1.29 -4.54 -15.26
C ALA A 30 -1.34 -5.09 -13.83
N ILE A 31 -0.50 -6.09 -13.55
CA ILE A 31 -0.43 -6.72 -12.22
C ILE A 31 0.19 -5.78 -11.20
N MET A 32 1.24 -5.03 -11.57
CA MET A 32 1.86 -4.03 -10.68
C MET A 32 0.90 -2.90 -10.31
N ILE A 33 0.22 -2.31 -11.29
CA ILE A 33 -0.76 -1.24 -11.07
C ILE A 33 -1.90 -1.76 -10.19
N GLY A 34 -2.38 -2.99 -10.45
CA GLY A 34 -3.38 -3.65 -9.60
C GLY A 34 -2.91 -3.80 -8.16
N GLY A 35 -1.67 -4.27 -7.95
CA GLY A 35 -1.05 -4.37 -6.62
C GLY A 35 -0.98 -3.02 -5.90
N ASN A 36 -0.52 -1.98 -6.57
CA ASN A 36 -0.45 -0.61 -6.03
C ASN A 36 -1.84 -0.07 -5.65
N LEU A 37 -2.86 -0.35 -6.46
CA LEU A 37 -4.25 0.02 -6.17
C LEU A 37 -4.77 -0.69 -4.91
N LEU A 38 -4.49 -1.99 -4.76
CA LEU A 38 -4.87 -2.75 -3.56
C LEU A 38 -4.20 -2.19 -2.30
N ILE A 39 -2.91 -1.85 -2.37
CA ILE A 39 -2.19 -1.24 -1.23
C ILE A 39 -2.85 0.08 -0.83
N LEU A 40 -3.22 0.91 -1.81
CA LEU A 40 -3.91 2.18 -1.58
C LEU A 40 -5.27 2.00 -0.88
N ILE A 41 -6.06 1.01 -1.31
CA ILE A 41 -7.34 0.66 -0.71
C ILE A 41 -7.14 0.16 0.73
N GLY A 42 -6.15 -0.70 0.94
CA GLY A 42 -5.83 -1.25 2.26
C GLY A 42 -5.39 -0.16 3.25
N ILE A 43 -4.58 0.82 2.81
CA ILE A 43 -4.20 1.99 3.61
C ILE A 43 -5.43 2.84 3.95
N THR A 44 -6.35 3.03 3.01
CA THR A 44 -7.58 3.79 3.23
C THR A 44 -8.45 3.14 4.31
N ILE A 45 -8.60 1.82 4.25
CA ILE A 45 -9.30 1.02 5.27
C ILE A 45 -8.60 1.14 6.63
N LEU A 46 -7.27 1.06 6.65
CA LEU A 46 -6.45 1.12 7.87
C LEU A 46 -6.54 2.49 8.57
N ALA A 47 -6.49 3.56 7.79
CA ALA A 47 -6.56 4.94 8.27
C ALA A 47 -7.97 5.33 8.73
N ARG A 48 -9.00 4.52 8.42
CA ARG A 48 -10.43 4.87 8.59
C ARG A 48 -10.75 6.25 8.00
N ALA A 49 -9.98 6.64 6.98
CA ALA A 49 -10.14 7.93 6.32
C ALA A 49 -11.45 7.88 5.53
N ARG A 50 -12.33 8.86 5.75
CA ARG A 50 -13.41 9.09 4.79
C ARG A 50 -12.76 9.47 3.46
N ILE A 51 -13.39 9.12 2.35
CA ILE A 51 -12.92 9.37 0.98
C ILE A 51 -12.48 10.86 0.79
N PHE A 52 -13.08 11.77 1.56
CA PHE A 52 -12.78 13.20 1.58
C PHE A 52 -11.43 13.58 2.23
N ASP A 53 -10.87 12.79 3.16
CA ASP A 53 -9.54 13.02 3.75
C ASP A 53 -8.39 12.60 2.84
N ILE A 54 -8.69 11.86 1.76
CA ILE A 54 -7.70 11.42 0.76
C ILE A 54 -7.33 12.56 -0.20
N PHE A 55 -8.17 13.61 -0.29
CA PHE A 55 -7.94 14.81 -1.11
C PHE A 55 -6.94 15.81 -0.51
N GLN A 56 -6.26 15.48 0.60
CA GLN A 56 -5.20 16.32 1.13
C GLN A 56 -4.00 16.37 0.15
N PRO A 57 -3.41 17.55 -0.10
CA PRO A 57 -2.36 17.74 -1.11
C PRO A 57 -1.09 16.91 -0.84
N SER A 58 -0.84 16.55 0.41
CA SER A 58 0.22 15.63 0.83
C SER A 58 0.03 14.20 0.31
N LYS A 59 -1.21 13.74 0.12
CA LYS A 59 -1.51 12.41 -0.44
C LYS A 59 -1.52 12.38 -1.97
N LEU A 60 -1.73 13.54 -2.61
CA LEU A 60 -1.67 13.70 -4.06
C LEU A 60 -0.25 13.60 -4.63
N GLN A 61 0.78 13.95 -3.86
CA GLN A 61 2.17 13.85 -4.31
C GLN A 61 2.56 12.40 -4.66
N GLY A 62 2.20 11.44 -3.81
CA GLY A 62 2.46 10.03 -4.08
C GLY A 62 1.61 9.47 -5.24
N ALA A 63 0.36 9.93 -5.37
CA ALA A 63 -0.49 9.56 -6.50
C ALA A 63 0.06 10.09 -7.84
N CYS A 64 0.65 11.29 -7.83
CA CYS A 64 1.30 11.87 -9.00
C CYS A 64 2.55 11.06 -9.40
N LEU A 65 3.36 10.61 -8.44
CA LEU A 65 4.48 9.70 -8.72
C LEU A 65 4.04 8.34 -9.27
N LEU A 66 2.93 7.77 -8.77
CA LEU A 66 2.36 6.54 -9.32
C LEU A 66 1.92 6.75 -10.78
N LEU A 67 1.18 7.82 -11.07
CA LEU A 67 0.76 8.15 -12.43
C LEU A 67 1.96 8.38 -13.36
N MET A 68 2.98 9.10 -12.89
CA MET A 68 4.20 9.36 -13.65
C MET A 68 4.98 8.05 -13.90
N GLY A 69 5.02 7.14 -12.92
CA GLY A 69 5.61 5.81 -13.05
C GLY A 69 4.90 4.95 -14.08
N VAL A 70 3.56 4.96 -14.11
CA VAL A 70 2.75 4.30 -15.14
C VAL A 70 3.06 4.86 -16.54
N VAL A 71 3.16 6.18 -16.69
CA VAL A 71 3.54 6.79 -17.97
C VAL A 71 4.94 6.33 -18.41
N LEU A 72 5.93 6.32 -17.51
CA LEU A 72 7.28 5.84 -17.82
C LEU A 72 7.33 4.34 -18.16
N LEU A 73 6.47 3.53 -17.53
CA LEU A 73 6.30 2.11 -17.85
C LEU A 73 5.77 1.90 -19.27
N PHE A 74 4.94 2.80 -19.82
CA PHE A 74 4.51 2.77 -21.21
C PHE A 74 5.63 3.11 -22.19
N TYR A 75 6.59 3.94 -21.79
CA TYR A 75 7.80 4.19 -22.54
C TYR A 75 8.82 3.05 -22.38
N ARG A 76 9.91 3.09 -23.15
CA ARG A 76 10.99 2.11 -23.15
C ARG A 76 11.79 2.03 -21.83
N PHE A 77 11.37 2.75 -20.79
CA PHE A 77 12.05 2.92 -19.51
C PHE A 77 11.32 2.20 -18.37
N ALA A 78 10.98 0.92 -18.57
CA ALA A 78 10.23 0.13 -17.58
C ALA A 78 10.87 0.12 -16.19
N VAL A 79 12.21 0.06 -16.12
CA VAL A 79 12.96 0.07 -14.85
C VAL A 79 12.79 1.40 -14.10
N LEU A 80 12.82 2.54 -14.80
CA LEU A 80 12.61 3.85 -14.17
C LEU A 80 11.15 4.05 -13.73
N GLY A 81 10.21 3.58 -14.55
CA GLY A 81 8.79 3.62 -14.20
C GLY A 81 8.48 2.79 -12.95
N PHE A 82 9.10 1.61 -12.81
CA PHE A 82 9.03 0.79 -11.59
C PHE A 82 9.56 1.54 -10.37
N LEU A 83 10.74 2.16 -10.47
CA LEU A 83 11.33 2.90 -9.35
C LEU A 83 10.46 4.09 -8.94
N LEU A 84 9.82 4.77 -9.89
CA LEU A 84 8.88 5.85 -9.61
C LEU A 84 7.60 5.33 -8.94
N GLU A 85 7.03 4.24 -9.43
CA GLU A 85 5.85 3.63 -8.78
C GLU A 85 6.16 3.17 -7.36
N ALA A 86 7.28 2.48 -7.14
CA ALA A 86 7.72 2.07 -5.81
C ALA A 86 7.96 3.27 -4.88
N SER A 87 8.55 4.35 -5.40
CA SER A 87 8.79 5.58 -4.64
C SER A 87 7.50 6.33 -4.30
N GLY A 88 6.55 6.39 -5.25
CA GLY A 88 5.22 6.97 -5.04
C GLY A 88 4.44 6.19 -3.99
N LEU A 89 4.46 4.85 -4.07
CA LEU A 89 3.88 3.98 -3.06
C LEU A 89 4.52 4.22 -1.69
N PHE A 90 5.86 4.29 -1.62
CA PHE A 90 6.58 4.51 -0.37
C PHE A 90 6.23 5.85 0.28
N LEU A 91 6.07 6.92 -0.51
CA LEU A 91 5.60 8.23 -0.02
C LEU A 91 4.21 8.14 0.61
N ILE A 92 3.26 7.45 -0.01
CA ILE A 92 1.91 7.26 0.55
C ILE A 92 1.93 6.34 1.78
N PHE A 93 2.81 5.34 1.76
CA PHE A 93 2.96 4.38 2.85
C PHE A 93 3.54 5.04 4.11
N LYS A 94 4.51 5.95 3.95
CA LYS A 94 5.28 6.60 5.03
C LYS A 94 4.40 7.20 6.11
N ASP A 95 3.35 7.93 5.75
CA ASP A 95 2.41 8.53 6.71
C ASP A 95 1.60 7.51 7.52
N ASN A 96 1.51 6.26 7.04
CA ASN A 96 0.68 5.20 7.62
C ASN A 96 1.50 4.07 8.29
N ILE A 97 2.84 4.09 8.17
CA ILE A 97 3.78 3.17 8.84
C ILE A 97 3.58 3.09 10.36
N PRO A 98 3.46 4.20 11.13
CA PRO A 98 3.32 4.10 12.59
C PRO A 98 2.03 3.36 12.99
N THR A 99 0.96 3.52 12.24
CA THR A 99 -0.33 2.84 12.44
C THR A 99 -0.22 1.34 12.16
N LEU A 100 0.38 0.96 11.03
CA LEU A 100 0.71 -0.43 10.70
C LEU A 100 1.54 -1.10 11.80
N ARG A 101 2.61 -0.44 12.25
CA ARG A 101 3.51 -0.96 13.28
C ARG A 101 2.82 -1.11 14.64
N SER A 102 1.87 -0.25 14.96
CA SER A 102 1.06 -0.35 16.17
C SER A 102 0.11 -1.56 16.09
N ILE A 103 -0.52 -1.79 14.95
CA ILE A 103 -1.45 -2.92 14.74
C ILE A 103 -0.71 -4.26 14.73
N ILE A 104 0.43 -4.34 14.03
CA ILE A 104 1.26 -5.56 14.02
C ILE A 104 1.74 -5.89 15.44
N ARG A 105 2.19 -4.90 16.21
CA ARG A 105 2.56 -5.09 17.62
C ARG A 105 1.35 -5.48 18.48
N GLY A 106 0.19 -4.88 18.27
CA GLY A 106 -1.05 -5.26 18.96
C GLY A 106 -1.49 -6.69 18.63
N MET A 107 -1.26 -7.16 17.41
CA MET A 107 -1.62 -8.51 16.99
C MET A 107 -0.62 -9.58 17.49
N LEU A 108 0.67 -9.27 17.49
CA LEU A 108 1.73 -10.14 18.04
C LEU A 108 1.72 -10.18 19.57
N PHE A 109 1.61 -9.02 20.23
CA PHE A 109 1.73 -8.90 21.68
C PHE A 109 0.38 -8.98 22.43
N GLY A 110 -0.72 -8.57 21.78
CA GLY A 110 -2.06 -8.62 22.38
C GLY A 110 -2.65 -10.03 22.51
N ARG A 111 -2.15 -11.01 21.75
CA ARG A 111 -2.50 -12.43 21.96
C ARG A 111 -1.86 -13.02 23.23
N VAL A 112 -0.74 -12.45 23.70
CA VAL A 112 -0.05 -12.90 24.93
C VAL A 112 -0.75 -12.40 26.19
N LEU A 113 -1.38 -11.22 26.18
CA LEU A 113 -2.03 -10.63 27.36
C LEU A 113 -3.52 -10.98 27.54
N ARG A 114 -4.13 -11.76 26.61
CA ARG A 114 -5.54 -12.21 26.72
C ARG A 114 -5.69 -13.67 27.19
N LYS A 115 -4.65 -14.25 27.82
CA LYS A 115 -4.70 -15.59 28.43
C LYS A 115 -4.54 -15.58 29.96
N THR A 116 -4.59 -14.41 30.58
CA THR A 116 -4.49 -14.23 32.03
C THR A 116 -5.47 -13.16 32.50
N LYS A 117 -6.76 -13.38 32.26
CA LYS A 117 -7.81 -12.80 33.11
C LYS A 117 -9.05 -13.68 33.06
#